data_AF-A0A0A7KP04-F1
#
_entry.id   AF-A0A0A7KP04-F1
#
_cell.length_a   1.000
_cell.length_b   1.000
_cell.length_c   1.000
_cell.angle_alpha   90.00
_cell.angle_beta   90.00
_cell.angle_gamma   90.00
#
_symmetry.space_group_name_H-M   'P 1'
#
loop_
_entity.id
_entity.type
_entity.pdbx_description
1 polymer ?
#
loop_
_entity_poly.entity_id
_entity_poly.type
_entity_poly.pdbx_seq_one_letter_code
_entity_poly.pdbx_strand_id
1 'polypeptide(L)'
;MLPPVLWLLLTTTLLTVPDPAGDARGDGGYILPRQPAVTGDALDLRSFSAAPQGEGMRFRVSFGQIGNPWNAPSGFSAGVTDIFIKTGPGGRPVLADTGLRARNGGWQYHLRVTGFGSTLQEATDQEGEVQPLAAPSVRIEGTELVIDAAVPAGSYAYWVTNSVYTPLSANGVLRPTGGTGPASLQTGRADAPTPVDVLAPDGDPRAFSDGTLAAVGETRDRASLILTGLGGLGLLLTVGATVALWRRR
;
A
#
# COMPACT_ATOMS: atom_id res chain seq x y z
N MET A 1 -5.14 -39.21 -27.19
CA MET A 1 -4.15 -38.11 -27.27
C MET A 1 -4.68 -36.99 -26.39
N LEU A 2 -4.12 -36.81 -25.20
CA LEU A 2 -4.49 -35.75 -24.25
C LEU A 2 -3.39 -34.67 -24.30
N PRO A 3 -3.72 -33.37 -24.24
CA PRO A 3 -2.71 -32.32 -24.29
C PRO A 3 -1.93 -32.29 -22.96
N PRO A 4 -0.67 -31.86 -22.95
CA PRO A 4 0.04 -31.62 -21.71
C PRO A 4 -0.54 -30.35 -21.08
N VAL A 5 -1.17 -30.50 -19.91
CA VAL A 5 -1.48 -29.38 -19.04
C VAL A 5 -0.15 -28.81 -18.56
N LEU A 6 0.23 -27.67 -19.11
CA LEU A 6 1.36 -26.88 -18.67
C LEU A 6 1.02 -26.33 -17.28
N TRP A 7 1.37 -27.06 -16.24
CA TRP A 7 1.32 -26.56 -14.87
C TRP A 7 2.33 -25.41 -14.75
N LEU A 8 1.87 -24.17 -14.92
CA LEU A 8 2.62 -23.02 -14.42
C LEU A 8 2.71 -23.19 -12.90
N LEU A 9 3.89 -23.57 -12.42
CA LEU A 9 4.26 -23.42 -11.03
C LEU A 9 4.21 -21.92 -10.72
N LEU A 10 3.09 -21.48 -10.13
CA LEU A 10 3.01 -20.19 -9.46
C LEU A 10 3.98 -20.27 -8.28
N THR A 11 5.19 -19.75 -8.45
CA THR A 11 6.08 -19.48 -7.33
C THR A 11 5.33 -18.51 -6.41
N THR A 12 4.91 -18.96 -5.23
CA THR A 12 4.32 -18.12 -4.19
C THR A 12 5.33 -17.04 -3.84
N THR A 13 5.15 -15.84 -4.40
CA THR A 13 6.03 -14.71 -4.11
C THR A 13 5.50 -14.04 -2.86
N LEU A 14 6.23 -14.20 -1.76
CA LEU A 14 6.00 -13.47 -0.53
C LEU A 14 6.90 -12.23 -0.56
N LEU A 15 6.30 -11.05 -0.45
CA LEU A 15 7.00 -9.83 -0.08
C LEU A 15 6.93 -9.68 1.43
N THR A 16 8.02 -9.30 2.07
CA THR A 16 8.05 -8.88 3.48
C THR A 16 8.98 -7.69 3.60
N VAL A 17 8.48 -6.61 4.18
CA VAL A 17 9.18 -5.34 4.34
C VAL A 17 9.07 -4.96 5.82
N PRO A 18 10.19 -4.85 6.55
CA PRO A 18 10.19 -4.31 7.90
C PRO A 18 9.97 -2.80 7.87
N ASP A 19 9.50 -2.26 8.97
CA ASP A 19 9.40 -0.83 9.21
C ASP A 19 10.13 -0.48 10.51
N PRO A 20 10.73 0.72 10.63
CA PRO A 20 11.37 1.16 11.86
C PRO A 20 10.44 1.14 13.08
N ALA A 21 11.05 1.28 14.25
CA ALA A 21 10.34 1.33 15.52
C ALA A 21 10.25 2.77 16.02
N GLY A 22 9.07 3.21 16.44
CA GLY A 22 8.90 4.46 17.16
C GLY A 22 8.87 5.71 16.27
N ASP A 23 8.49 5.56 15.00
CA ASP A 23 8.35 6.62 14.01
C ASP A 23 6.89 6.94 13.64
N ALA A 24 5.92 6.43 14.41
CA ALA A 24 4.50 6.83 14.38
C ALA A 24 4.19 8.28 14.80
N ARG A 25 5.06 9.24 14.45
CA ARG A 25 4.92 10.69 14.71
C ARG A 25 5.30 11.54 13.50
N GLY A 26 5.29 10.96 12.30
CA GLY A 26 5.62 11.65 11.07
C GLY A 26 7.06 12.15 11.03
N ASP A 27 7.25 13.45 10.78
CA ASP A 27 8.55 14.12 10.88
C ASP A 27 8.99 14.42 12.33
N GLY A 28 8.33 13.80 13.31
CA GLY A 28 8.47 14.08 14.75
C GLY A 28 7.58 15.22 15.24
N GLY A 29 6.87 15.91 14.34
CA GLY A 29 6.01 17.04 14.68
C GLY A 29 4.63 16.67 15.23
N TYR A 30 4.19 15.41 15.11
CA TYR A 30 2.87 15.02 15.57
C TYR A 30 2.75 14.82 17.08
N ILE A 31 1.68 15.38 17.65
CA ILE A 31 1.23 15.11 19.01
C ILE A 31 -0.08 14.34 18.94
N LEU A 32 -0.03 13.08 19.36
CA LEU A 32 -1.17 12.16 19.35
C LEU A 32 -2.28 12.62 20.31
N PRO A 33 -3.55 12.28 20.02
CA PRO A 33 -4.66 12.58 20.90
C PRO A 33 -4.51 11.84 22.24
N ARG A 34 -4.92 12.54 23.30
CA ARG A 34 -4.97 12.04 24.68
C ARG A 34 -6.38 11.58 25.07
N GLN A 35 -7.40 11.91 24.27
CA GLN A 35 -8.80 11.56 24.52
C GLN A 35 -9.53 11.10 23.25
N PRO A 36 -9.86 9.80 23.11
CA PRO A 36 -9.32 8.71 23.93
C PRO A 36 -7.79 8.63 23.77
N ALA A 37 -7.10 8.04 24.75
CA ALA A 37 -5.66 7.90 24.67
C ALA A 37 -5.29 6.90 23.57
N VAL A 38 -4.46 7.34 22.62
CA VAL A 38 -3.88 6.49 21.58
C VAL A 38 -2.38 6.47 21.75
N THR A 39 -1.79 5.29 21.91
CA THR A 39 -0.34 5.13 22.07
C THR A 39 0.36 5.17 20.71
N GLY A 40 1.63 5.60 20.70
CA GLY A 40 2.46 5.55 19.49
C GLY A 40 2.54 4.14 18.94
N ASP A 41 2.87 3.16 19.77
CA ASP A 41 3.00 1.75 19.32
C ASP A 41 1.71 1.17 18.71
N ALA A 42 0.52 1.71 19.05
CA ALA A 42 -0.74 1.26 18.46
C ALA A 42 -0.95 1.78 17.03
N LEU A 43 -0.13 2.74 16.62
CA LEU A 43 -0.11 3.36 15.31
C LEU A 43 1.17 3.02 14.52
N ASP A 44 2.20 2.56 15.22
CA ASP A 44 3.54 2.21 14.74
C ASP A 44 3.52 0.89 13.96
N LEU A 45 3.69 0.99 12.64
CA LEU A 45 3.92 -0.10 11.73
C LEU A 45 5.24 -0.79 12.10
N ARG A 46 5.31 -2.10 11.89
CA ARG A 46 6.50 -2.92 12.20
C ARG A 46 6.92 -3.79 11.06
N SER A 47 5.94 -4.30 10.32
CA SER A 47 6.21 -4.98 9.07
C SER A 47 4.95 -5.02 8.22
N PHE A 48 5.18 -5.15 6.94
CA PHE A 48 4.18 -5.44 5.95
C PHE A 48 4.58 -6.70 5.19
N SER A 49 3.63 -7.61 4.99
CA SER A 49 3.79 -8.72 4.06
C SER A 49 2.62 -8.85 3.10
N ALA A 50 2.92 -9.30 1.88
CA ALA A 50 1.93 -9.58 0.85
C ALA A 50 2.26 -10.90 0.16
N ALA A 51 1.25 -11.77 0.03
CA ALA A 51 1.39 -13.04 -0.67
C ALA A 51 0.08 -13.45 -1.35
N PRO A 52 0.15 -14.18 -2.48
CA PRO A 52 -1.02 -14.84 -3.06
C PRO A 52 -1.73 -15.76 -2.06
N GLN A 53 -3.07 -15.74 -2.05
CA GLN A 53 -3.91 -16.62 -1.25
C GLN A 53 -5.16 -17.00 -2.05
N GLY A 54 -5.21 -18.25 -2.53
CA GLY A 54 -6.26 -18.67 -3.47
C GLY A 54 -6.19 -17.86 -4.76
N GLU A 55 -7.32 -17.27 -5.17
CA GLU A 55 -7.40 -16.37 -6.33
C GLU A 55 -7.06 -14.90 -5.98
N GLY A 56 -6.95 -14.59 -4.68
CA GLY A 56 -6.74 -13.24 -4.17
C GLY A 56 -5.33 -13.02 -3.60
N MET A 57 -5.22 -11.98 -2.78
CA MET A 57 -4.02 -11.64 -2.01
C MET A 57 -4.31 -11.63 -0.51
N ARG A 58 -3.33 -12.10 0.27
CA ARG A 58 -3.26 -11.94 1.72
C ARG A 58 -2.23 -10.88 2.06
N PHE A 59 -2.65 -9.91 2.86
CA PHE A 59 -1.79 -8.90 3.45
C PHE A 59 -1.66 -9.15 4.96
N ARG A 60 -0.47 -8.91 5.52
CA ARG A 60 -0.30 -8.79 6.97
C ARG A 60 0.35 -7.46 7.28
N VAL A 61 -0.21 -6.74 8.24
CA VAL A 61 0.33 -5.48 8.75
C VAL A 61 0.55 -5.67 10.23
N SER A 62 1.81 -5.63 10.66
CA SER A 62 2.19 -5.78 12.06
C SER A 62 2.36 -4.41 12.71
N PHE A 63 1.96 -4.29 13.96
CA PHE A 63 2.08 -3.08 14.77
C PHE A 63 2.88 -3.33 16.04
N GLY A 64 3.37 -2.25 16.66
CA GLY A 64 4.01 -2.33 17.98
C GLY A 64 3.05 -2.88 19.05
N GLN A 65 1.77 -2.52 18.97
CA GLN A 65 0.68 -3.14 19.73
C GLN A 65 -0.65 -3.00 18.99
N ILE A 66 -1.65 -3.81 19.36
CA ILE A 66 -3.03 -3.60 18.91
C ILE A 66 -3.76 -2.75 19.95
N GLY A 67 -4.20 -1.54 19.54
CA GLY A 67 -4.99 -0.65 20.38
C GLY A 67 -6.47 -0.64 19.99
N ASN A 68 -7.36 -0.66 20.99
CA ASN A 68 -8.82 -0.55 20.79
C ASN A 68 -9.46 0.59 21.61
N PRO A 69 -9.00 1.85 21.49
CA PRO A 69 -9.46 2.99 22.29
C PRO A 69 -10.96 3.30 22.14
N TRP A 70 -11.57 2.91 21.02
CA TRP A 70 -12.99 3.11 20.74
C TRP A 70 -13.86 1.85 20.96
N ASN A 71 -13.28 0.79 21.56
CA ASN A 71 -13.97 -0.46 21.85
C ASN A 71 -14.73 -1.04 20.64
N ALA A 72 -14.09 -1.00 19.46
CA ALA A 72 -14.67 -1.53 18.25
C ALA A 72 -14.77 -3.07 18.32
N PRO A 73 -15.81 -3.65 17.71
CA PRO A 73 -16.09 -5.09 17.81
C PRO A 73 -15.02 -5.97 17.14
N SER A 74 -14.23 -5.42 16.22
CA SER A 74 -13.11 -6.11 15.58
C SER A 74 -11.91 -6.32 16.52
N GLY A 75 -11.87 -5.66 17.68
CA GLY A 75 -10.75 -5.73 18.62
C GLY A 75 -9.62 -4.75 18.35
N PHE A 76 -9.74 -3.87 17.35
CA PHE A 76 -8.79 -2.82 16.99
C PHE A 76 -9.54 -1.53 16.64
N SER A 77 -9.04 -0.36 17.05
CA SER A 77 -9.62 0.93 16.64
C SER A 77 -8.68 2.13 16.81
N ALA A 78 -7.39 1.89 17.04
CA ALA A 78 -6.42 2.97 17.17
C ALA A 78 -6.20 3.69 15.83
N GLY A 79 -6.09 2.91 14.75
CA GLY A 79 -5.69 3.43 13.44
C GLY A 79 -6.64 3.12 12.30
N VAL A 80 -6.34 3.77 11.17
CA VAL A 80 -6.88 3.50 9.84
C VAL A 80 -5.70 3.09 8.97
N THR A 81 -5.68 1.82 8.58
CA THR A 81 -4.61 1.26 7.76
C THR A 81 -5.03 1.29 6.29
N ASP A 82 -4.27 2.03 5.49
CA ASP A 82 -4.47 2.12 4.05
C ASP A 82 -3.34 1.37 3.33
N ILE A 83 -3.71 0.52 2.37
CA ILE A 83 -2.81 -0.22 1.49
C ILE A 83 -3.19 0.10 0.04
N PHE A 84 -2.33 0.83 -0.66
CA PHE A 84 -2.49 1.12 -2.07
C PHE A 84 -1.62 0.16 -2.87
N ILE A 85 -2.16 -0.43 -3.93
CA ILE A 85 -1.53 -1.53 -4.66
C ILE A 85 -1.42 -1.14 -6.12
N LYS A 86 -0.18 -1.17 -6.64
CA LYS A 86 0.11 -1.03 -8.05
C LYS A 86 0.21 -2.41 -8.70
N THR A 87 -0.71 -2.72 -9.61
CA THR A 87 -0.75 -4.01 -10.32
C THR A 87 -0.25 -3.93 -11.75
N GLY A 88 -0.15 -2.72 -12.32
CA GLY A 88 0.26 -2.54 -13.70
C GLY A 88 0.68 -1.10 -14.03
N PRO A 89 0.89 -0.77 -15.32
CA PRO A 89 1.19 0.58 -15.77
C PRO A 89 0.06 1.57 -15.44
N GLY A 90 0.38 2.86 -15.34
CA GLY A 90 -0.58 3.90 -14.95
C GLY A 90 -0.98 3.83 -13.47
N GLY A 91 -2.23 4.19 -13.18
CA GLY A 91 -2.81 4.23 -11.83
C GLY A 91 -2.85 5.63 -11.21
N ARG A 92 -3.59 5.77 -10.13
CA ARG A 92 -3.82 7.04 -9.44
C ARG A 92 -2.61 7.46 -8.60
N PRO A 93 -2.03 8.66 -8.84
CA PRO A 93 -0.89 9.10 -8.06
C PRO A 93 -1.28 9.64 -6.68
N VAL A 94 -2.51 10.11 -6.48
CA VAL A 94 -2.98 10.64 -5.19
C VAL A 94 -3.40 9.49 -4.28
N LEU A 95 -2.83 9.40 -3.08
CA LEU A 95 -3.10 8.33 -2.11
C LEU A 95 -4.37 8.66 -1.31
N ALA A 96 -5.51 8.67 -2.00
CA ALA A 96 -6.83 9.03 -1.45
C ALA A 96 -6.79 10.36 -0.68
N ASP A 97 -7.37 10.38 0.53
CA ASP A 97 -7.52 11.54 1.39
C ASP A 97 -6.39 11.69 2.43
N THR A 98 -5.30 10.92 2.28
CA THR A 98 -4.13 10.95 3.16
C THR A 98 -3.32 12.24 3.03
N GLY A 99 -3.46 12.97 1.92
CA GLY A 99 -2.59 14.11 1.61
C GLY A 99 -1.22 13.70 1.03
N LEU A 100 -0.99 12.40 0.80
CA LEU A 100 0.22 11.89 0.18
C LEU A 100 0.02 11.61 -1.32
N ARG A 101 1.14 11.62 -2.06
CA ARG A 101 1.21 11.21 -3.46
C ARG A 101 2.26 10.12 -3.65
N ALA A 102 2.00 9.18 -4.56
CA ALA A 102 2.97 8.22 -5.02
C ALA A 102 4.15 8.94 -5.69
N ARG A 103 5.38 8.69 -5.23
CA ARG A 103 6.59 9.30 -5.80
C ARG A 103 6.82 8.87 -7.24
N ASN A 104 6.53 7.60 -7.54
CA ASN A 104 6.65 7.02 -8.88
C ASN A 104 5.44 6.14 -9.19
N GLY A 105 4.64 6.54 -10.17
CA GLY A 105 3.47 5.79 -10.64
C GLY A 105 2.19 6.14 -9.87
N GLY A 106 1.39 5.11 -9.61
CA GLY A 106 0.07 5.24 -8.99
C GLY A 106 -0.54 3.87 -8.76
N TRP A 107 -1.64 3.84 -8.01
CA TRP A 107 -2.30 2.62 -7.57
C TRP A 107 -3.51 2.27 -8.44
N GLN A 108 -3.85 0.97 -8.45
CA GLN A 108 -5.06 0.41 -9.04
C GLN A 108 -6.02 -0.10 -7.97
N TYR A 109 -5.53 -0.63 -6.84
CA TYR A 109 -6.39 -1.01 -5.74
C TYR A 109 -6.08 -0.19 -4.49
N HIS A 110 -7.13 0.16 -3.75
CA HIS A 110 -7.03 0.80 -2.44
C HIS A 110 -7.82 -0.03 -1.43
N LEU A 111 -7.11 -0.53 -0.44
CA LEU A 111 -7.67 -1.25 0.69
C LEU A 111 -7.58 -0.35 1.92
N ARG A 112 -8.71 -0.12 2.58
CA ARG A 112 -8.79 0.62 3.85
C ARG A 112 -9.34 -0.30 4.92
N VAL A 113 -8.68 -0.36 6.07
CA VAL A 113 -9.08 -1.16 7.22
C VAL A 113 -9.22 -0.27 8.45
N THR A 114 -10.36 -0.40 9.12
CA THR A 114 -10.66 0.28 10.38
C THR A 114 -11.23 -0.72 11.37
N GLY A 115 -11.38 -0.28 12.63
CA GLY A 115 -12.05 -1.07 13.65
C GLY A 115 -13.51 -1.42 13.35
N PHE A 116 -14.16 -0.68 12.46
CA PHE A 116 -15.60 -0.75 12.21
C PHE A 116 -15.94 -1.32 10.83
N GLY A 117 -14.93 -1.70 10.05
CA GLY A 117 -15.11 -2.26 8.73
C GLY A 117 -13.90 -2.03 7.84
N SER A 118 -13.97 -2.62 6.64
CA SER A 118 -12.95 -2.55 5.63
C SER A 118 -13.56 -2.29 4.25
N THR A 119 -12.80 -1.68 3.36
CA THR A 119 -13.21 -1.45 1.98
C THR A 119 -12.09 -1.87 1.03
N LEU A 120 -12.48 -2.37 -0.14
CA LEU A 120 -11.60 -2.55 -1.28
C LEU A 120 -12.19 -1.75 -2.44
N GLN A 121 -11.37 -0.94 -3.09
CA GLN A 121 -11.75 -0.17 -4.25
C GLN A 121 -10.76 -0.36 -5.38
N GLU A 122 -11.24 -0.30 -6.62
CA GLU A 122 -10.44 -0.41 -7.84
C GLU A 122 -10.54 0.87 -8.67
N ALA A 123 -9.40 1.40 -9.09
CA ALA A 123 -9.27 2.51 -10.00
C ALA A 123 -8.87 1.98 -11.39
N THR A 124 -9.72 2.21 -12.38
CA THR A 124 -9.50 1.78 -13.77
C THR A 124 -8.49 2.68 -14.49
N ASP A 125 -8.37 3.95 -14.10
CA ASP A 125 -7.41 4.91 -14.64
C ASP A 125 -7.07 6.03 -13.61
N GLN A 126 -6.34 7.07 -14.04
CA GLN A 126 -5.89 8.16 -13.17
C GLN A 126 -7.01 9.13 -12.72
N GLU A 127 -8.11 9.23 -13.47
CA GLU A 127 -9.10 10.32 -13.35
C GLU A 127 -10.57 9.87 -13.25
N GLY A 128 -10.86 8.61 -13.58
CA GLY A 128 -12.18 7.98 -13.61
C GLY A 128 -12.85 7.81 -12.24
N GLU A 129 -13.87 6.97 -12.18
CA GLU A 129 -14.44 6.62 -10.88
C GLU A 129 -13.69 5.45 -10.25
N VAL A 130 -13.66 5.45 -8.92
CA VAL A 130 -13.15 4.30 -8.17
C VAL A 130 -14.34 3.38 -7.90
N GLN A 131 -14.25 2.14 -8.37
CA GLN A 131 -15.31 1.15 -8.21
C GLN A 131 -15.14 0.41 -6.88
N PRO A 132 -16.18 0.31 -6.04
CA PRO A 132 -16.13 -0.55 -4.86
C PRO A 132 -16.16 -2.04 -5.26
N LEU A 133 -15.32 -2.84 -4.63
CA LEU A 133 -15.29 -4.30 -4.73
C LEU A 133 -15.80 -4.94 -3.43
N ALA A 134 -15.86 -6.28 -3.41
CA ALA A 134 -16.18 -7.03 -2.21
C ALA A 134 -15.21 -6.66 -1.07
N ALA A 135 -15.78 -6.33 0.10
CA ALA A 135 -15.01 -5.94 1.27
C ALA A 135 -14.06 -7.07 1.69
N PRO A 136 -12.80 -6.75 2.04
CA PRO A 136 -11.82 -7.75 2.43
C PRO A 136 -12.15 -8.31 3.82
N SER A 137 -11.84 -9.57 4.04
CA SER A 137 -11.94 -10.15 5.39
C SER A 137 -10.73 -9.75 6.23
N VAL A 138 -10.95 -9.36 7.48
CA VAL A 138 -9.91 -8.89 8.40
C VAL A 138 -10.00 -9.66 9.71
N ARG A 139 -8.86 -10.09 10.22
CA ARG A 139 -8.72 -10.72 11.54
C ARG A 139 -7.44 -10.26 12.22
N ILE A 140 -7.40 -10.40 13.54
CA ILE A 140 -6.22 -10.07 14.35
C ILE A 140 -5.50 -11.36 14.73
N GLU A 141 -4.20 -11.41 14.49
CA GLU A 141 -3.31 -12.50 14.92
C GLU A 141 -2.14 -11.89 15.70
N GLY A 142 -2.18 -11.96 17.04
CA GLY A 142 -1.19 -11.30 17.90
C GLY A 142 -1.23 -9.78 17.76
N THR A 143 -0.18 -9.18 17.22
CA THR A 143 -0.11 -7.74 16.91
C THR A 143 -0.33 -7.43 15.43
N GLU A 144 -0.82 -8.39 14.65
CA GLU A 144 -0.99 -8.26 13.20
C GLU A 144 -2.45 -8.18 12.77
N LEU A 145 -2.72 -7.32 11.79
CA LEU A 145 -3.92 -7.40 10.97
C LEU A 145 -3.65 -8.35 9.80
N VAL A 146 -4.41 -9.44 9.70
CA VAL A 146 -4.38 -10.35 8.57
C VAL A 146 -5.60 -10.09 7.69
N ILE A 147 -5.34 -9.73 6.44
CA ILE A 147 -6.34 -9.18 5.51
C ILE A 147 -6.36 -10.02 4.25
N ASP A 148 -7.48 -10.70 3.97
CA ASP A 148 -7.68 -11.44 2.72
C ASP A 148 -8.59 -10.62 1.79
N ALA A 149 -8.09 -10.28 0.61
CA ALA A 149 -8.75 -9.37 -0.32
C ALA A 149 -8.81 -9.93 -1.74
N ALA A 150 -9.87 -9.58 -2.48
CA ALA A 150 -10.08 -9.95 -3.88
C ALA A 150 -9.24 -9.09 -4.85
N VAL A 151 -7.95 -8.91 -4.53
CA VAL A 151 -6.95 -8.38 -5.45
C VAL A 151 -6.33 -9.57 -6.16
N PRO A 152 -6.20 -9.58 -7.50
CA PRO A 152 -5.68 -10.73 -8.22
C PRO A 152 -4.33 -11.19 -7.67
N ALA A 153 -4.09 -12.50 -7.64
CA ALA A 153 -2.81 -13.05 -7.20
C ALA A 153 -1.65 -12.52 -8.08
N GLY A 154 -0.63 -11.91 -7.46
CA GLY A 154 0.52 -11.38 -8.20
C GLY A 154 1.62 -10.80 -7.32
N SER A 155 2.68 -10.31 -7.98
CA SER A 155 3.75 -9.53 -7.33
C SER A 155 3.56 -8.06 -7.68
N TYR A 156 3.38 -7.22 -6.68
CA TYR A 156 2.99 -5.83 -6.83
C TYR A 156 3.90 -4.89 -6.06
N ALA A 157 3.70 -3.60 -6.31
CA ALA A 157 4.27 -2.54 -5.49
C ALA A 157 3.17 -1.94 -4.60
N TYR A 158 3.55 -1.47 -3.41
CA TYR A 158 2.64 -1.10 -2.35
C TYR A 158 2.99 0.24 -1.73
N TRP A 159 1.99 0.98 -1.29
CA TRP A 159 2.12 2.07 -0.33
C TRP A 159 1.26 1.73 0.87
N VAL A 160 1.86 1.69 2.06
CA VAL A 160 1.16 1.36 3.30
C VAL A 160 1.25 2.56 4.23
N THR A 161 0.12 2.97 4.78
CA THR A 161 0.05 4.10 5.70
C THR A 161 -0.86 3.78 6.87
N ASN A 162 -0.60 4.40 8.01
CA ASN A 162 -1.47 4.30 9.18
C ASN A 162 -1.80 5.68 9.73
N SER A 163 -3.09 5.99 9.79
CA SER A 163 -3.62 7.24 10.34
C SER A 163 -4.32 7.00 11.66
N VAL A 164 -4.56 8.04 12.45
CA VAL A 164 -5.35 7.91 13.69
C VAL A 164 -6.83 7.79 13.37
N TYR A 165 -7.52 6.81 13.96
CA TYR A 165 -8.97 6.65 13.77
C TYR A 165 -9.77 7.61 14.64
N THR A 166 -10.86 8.16 14.09
CA THR A 166 -11.89 8.85 14.86
C THR A 166 -13.29 8.61 14.29
N PRO A 167 -14.28 8.25 15.13
CA PRO A 167 -15.68 8.12 14.70
C PRO A 167 -16.33 9.49 14.44
N LEU A 168 -15.67 10.59 14.80
CA LEU A 168 -16.18 11.96 14.63
C LEU A 168 -16.01 12.50 13.20
N SER A 169 -15.44 11.70 12.31
CA SER A 169 -15.20 12.04 10.91
C SER A 169 -15.92 11.05 10.00
N ALA A 170 -16.44 11.54 8.87
CA ALA A 170 -17.19 10.70 7.93
C ALA A 170 -16.35 9.57 7.32
N ASN A 171 -15.04 9.81 7.15
CA ASN A 171 -14.08 8.85 6.60
C ASN A 171 -13.36 8.01 7.68
N GLY A 172 -13.66 8.24 8.97
CA GLY A 172 -13.02 7.54 10.08
C GLY A 172 -11.61 8.01 10.42
N VAL A 173 -11.10 9.08 9.81
CA VAL A 173 -9.72 9.53 9.96
C VAL A 173 -9.62 10.87 10.70
N LEU A 174 -8.79 10.92 11.76
CA LEU A 174 -8.50 12.14 12.50
C LEU A 174 -7.44 12.95 11.76
N ARG A 175 -7.86 14.11 11.22
CA ARG A 175 -6.94 15.00 10.50
C ARG A 175 -6.04 15.78 11.47
N PRO A 176 -4.75 15.99 11.14
CA PRO A 176 -3.88 16.89 11.87
C PRO A 176 -4.42 18.32 11.87
N THR A 177 -4.25 19.04 12.98
CA THR A 177 -4.65 20.44 13.11
C THR A 177 -3.63 21.23 13.95
N GLY A 178 -3.62 22.55 13.83
CA GLY A 178 -2.88 23.43 14.76
C GLY A 178 -3.55 23.61 16.13
N GLY A 179 -4.67 22.92 16.39
CA GLY A 179 -5.39 23.01 17.67
C GLY A 179 -4.67 22.24 18.77
N THR A 180 -4.82 22.69 20.02
CA THR A 180 -4.17 22.11 21.21
C THR A 180 -5.11 21.23 22.05
N GLY A 181 -6.27 20.86 21.51
CA GLY A 181 -7.28 20.07 22.20
C GLY A 181 -6.77 18.67 22.61
N PRO A 182 -7.38 18.04 23.62
CA PRO A 182 -6.99 16.69 24.04
C PRO A 182 -7.39 15.61 23.03
N ALA A 183 -8.39 15.86 22.18
CA ALA A 183 -8.85 14.93 21.14
C ALA A 183 -8.26 15.22 19.75
N SER A 184 -7.43 16.25 19.60
CA SER A 184 -6.85 16.62 18.32
C SER A 184 -5.51 15.92 18.08
N LEU A 185 -5.28 15.48 16.85
CA LEU A 185 -3.94 15.22 16.33
C LEU A 185 -3.29 16.56 16.04
N GLN A 186 -2.27 16.93 16.80
CA GLN A 186 -1.68 18.27 16.73
C GLN A 186 -0.43 18.28 15.84
N THR A 187 -0.26 19.36 15.10
CA THR A 187 0.92 19.62 14.27
C THR A 187 1.18 21.11 14.14
N GLY A 188 2.44 21.50 13.99
CA GLY A 188 2.82 22.87 13.63
C GLY A 188 2.69 23.17 12.12
N ARG A 189 2.44 22.14 11.29
CA ARG A 189 2.40 22.24 9.83
C ARG A 189 0.94 22.31 9.34
N ALA A 190 0.62 23.31 8.52
CA ALA A 190 -0.74 23.47 7.99
C ALA A 190 -1.14 22.35 7.01
N ASP A 191 -0.23 21.95 6.12
CA ASP A 191 -0.45 20.92 5.09
C ASP A 191 0.21 19.59 5.48
N ALA A 192 0.00 19.15 6.72
CA ALA A 192 0.58 17.91 7.21
C ALA A 192 -0.26 16.71 6.70
N PRO A 193 0.36 15.64 6.17
CA PRO A 193 -0.36 14.47 5.69
C PRO A 193 -1.07 13.75 6.85
N THR A 194 -2.22 13.16 6.59
CA THR A 194 -3.06 12.56 7.64
C THR A 194 -2.44 11.36 8.35
N PRO A 195 -1.70 10.46 7.66
CA PRO A 195 -1.00 9.36 8.33
C PRO A 195 0.00 9.89 9.35
N VAL A 196 0.10 9.21 10.49
CA VAL A 196 1.15 9.43 11.48
C VAL A 196 2.34 8.52 11.24
N ASP A 197 2.13 7.47 10.44
CA ASP A 197 3.13 6.49 10.07
C ASP A 197 2.92 6.01 8.64
N VAL A 198 4.02 5.67 7.97
CA VAL A 198 4.05 5.18 6.60
C VAL A 198 5.17 4.16 6.45
N LEU A 199 4.90 3.08 5.73
CA LEU A 199 5.94 2.11 5.40
C LEU A 199 6.91 2.74 4.40
N ALA A 200 8.11 3.07 4.87
CA ALA A 200 9.14 3.69 4.07
C ALA A 200 10.52 3.14 4.44
N PRO A 201 11.49 3.14 3.51
CA PRO A 201 12.87 2.81 3.86
C PRO A 201 13.37 3.74 4.97
N ASP A 202 14.15 3.17 5.91
CA ASP A 202 14.75 3.91 7.03
C ASP A 202 15.35 5.25 6.56
N GLY A 203 14.87 6.34 7.17
CA GLY A 203 15.38 7.68 6.91
C GLY A 203 14.92 8.31 5.59
N ASP A 204 13.78 7.89 5.02
CA ASP A 204 13.10 8.63 3.95
C ASP A 204 12.03 9.59 4.52
N PRO A 205 12.38 10.86 4.81
CA PRO A 205 11.46 11.82 5.43
C PRO A 205 10.45 12.40 4.44
N ARG A 206 10.48 12.02 3.15
CA ARG A 206 9.76 12.73 2.10
C ARG A 206 8.24 12.65 2.25
N ALA A 207 7.73 11.55 2.78
CA ALA A 207 6.30 11.44 3.07
C ALA A 207 5.80 12.60 3.94
N PHE A 208 6.58 12.99 4.96
CA PHE A 208 6.21 14.06 5.89
C PHE A 208 6.80 15.42 5.54
N SER A 209 7.81 15.50 4.66
CA SER A 209 8.43 16.77 4.23
C SER A 209 7.85 17.32 2.93
N ASP A 210 7.74 16.52 1.87
CA ASP A 210 7.24 16.93 0.55
C ASP A 210 5.89 16.28 0.16
N GLY A 211 5.36 15.38 0.99
CA GLY A 211 4.07 14.72 0.76
C GLY A 211 4.16 13.57 -0.26
N THR A 212 5.36 13.03 -0.53
CA THR A 212 5.53 11.92 -1.47
C THR A 212 6.04 10.64 -0.81
N LEU A 213 5.41 9.51 -1.15
CA LEU A 213 5.76 8.19 -0.63
C LEU A 213 6.26 7.27 -1.75
N ALA A 214 7.42 6.64 -1.52
CA ALA A 214 7.94 5.61 -2.42
C ALA A 214 7.15 4.32 -2.26
N ALA A 215 7.01 3.55 -3.35
CA ALA A 215 6.43 2.22 -3.25
C ALA A 215 7.45 1.23 -2.70
N VAL A 216 6.98 0.23 -1.97
CA VAL A 216 7.76 -0.96 -1.62
C VAL A 216 7.36 -2.14 -2.50
N GLY A 217 8.28 -3.06 -2.76
CA GLY A 217 8.04 -4.16 -3.70
C GLY A 217 8.12 -3.73 -5.17
N GLU A 218 7.83 -4.67 -6.07
CA GLU A 218 7.97 -4.46 -7.52
C GLU A 218 6.82 -5.11 -8.28
N THR A 219 6.32 -4.41 -9.30
CA THR A 219 5.43 -5.01 -10.30
C THR A 219 6.27 -5.83 -11.27
N ARG A 220 6.14 -7.15 -11.22
CA ARG A 220 6.87 -8.03 -12.14
C ARG A 220 6.07 -8.24 -13.42
N ASP A 221 6.13 -7.27 -14.34
CA ASP A 221 5.46 -7.39 -15.64
C ASP A 221 6.25 -8.30 -16.60
N ARG A 222 6.07 -9.61 -16.41
CA ARG A 222 6.70 -10.63 -17.26
C ARG A 222 6.26 -10.51 -18.72
N ALA A 223 5.04 -10.03 -18.99
CA ALA A 223 4.54 -9.90 -20.36
C ALA A 223 5.30 -8.80 -21.12
N SER A 224 5.48 -7.63 -20.50
CA SER A 224 6.28 -6.55 -21.07
C SER A 224 7.76 -6.93 -21.24
N LEU A 225 8.34 -7.69 -20.30
CA LEU A 225 9.70 -8.20 -20.43
C LEU A 225 9.84 -9.19 -21.60
N ILE A 226 8.87 -10.09 -21.78
CA ILE A 226 8.84 -11.05 -22.90
C ILE A 226 8.66 -10.31 -24.22
N LEU A 227 7.75 -9.34 -24.30
CA LEU A 227 7.52 -8.54 -25.51
C LEU A 227 8.75 -7.71 -25.88
N THR A 228 9.42 -7.10 -24.90
CA THR A 228 10.67 -6.37 -25.11
C THR A 228 11.78 -7.31 -25.59
N GLY A 229 11.87 -8.50 -24.99
CA GLY A 229 12.82 -9.53 -25.43
C GLY A 229 12.57 -10.01 -26.86
N LEU A 230 11.31 -10.27 -27.22
CA LEU A 230 10.91 -10.66 -28.58
C LEU A 230 11.16 -9.54 -29.58
N GLY A 231 10.83 -8.30 -29.23
CA GLY A 231 11.12 -7.12 -30.05
C GLY A 231 12.62 -6.92 -30.29
N GLY A 232 13.44 -7.04 -29.24
CA GLY A 232 14.89 -6.98 -29.35
C GLY A 232 15.48 -8.10 -30.20
N LEU A 233 14.97 -9.33 -30.07
CA LEU A 233 15.38 -10.46 -30.90
C LEU A 233 15.04 -10.22 -32.39
N GLY A 234 13.84 -9.71 -32.68
CA GLY A 234 13.43 -9.35 -34.03
C GLY A 234 14.32 -8.27 -34.67
N LEU A 235 14.72 -7.27 -33.88
CA LEU A 235 15.66 -6.23 -34.31
C LEU A 235 17.05 -6.80 -34.61
N LEU A 236 17.56 -7.69 -33.77
CA LEU A 236 18.87 -8.32 -33.98
C LEU A 236 18.90 -9.19 -35.24
N LEU A 237 17.83 -9.96 -35.49
CA LEU A 237 17.71 -10.78 -36.70
C LEU A 237 17.69 -9.94 -37.97
N THR A 238 16.98 -8.81 -37.96
CA THR A 238 16.93 -7.89 -39.11
C THR A 238 18.28 -7.25 -39.37
N VAL A 239 18.95 -6.72 -38.35
CA VAL A 239 20.31 -6.16 -38.49
C VAL A 239 21.31 -7.22 -38.99
N GLY A 240 21.26 -8.43 -38.41
CA GLY A 240 22.12 -9.54 -38.83
C GLY A 240 21.91 -9.93 -40.28
N ALA A 241 20.66 -10.02 -40.74
CA ALA A 241 20.31 -10.30 -42.13
C ALA A 241 20.82 -9.20 -43.08
N THR A 242 20.65 -7.92 -42.70
CA THR A 242 21.15 -6.78 -43.48
C THR A 242 22.67 -6.80 -43.62
N VAL A 243 23.40 -7.04 -42.53
CA VAL A 243 24.87 -7.14 -42.55
C VAL A 243 25.34 -8.34 -43.39
N ALA A 244 24.66 -9.49 -43.27
CA ALA A 244 24.99 -10.69 -44.05
C ALA A 244 24.77 -10.48 -45.56
N LEU A 245 23.72 -9.75 -45.96
CA LEU A 245 23.47 -9.36 -47.35
C LEU A 245 24.55 -8.40 -47.87
N TRP A 246 24.98 -7.45 -47.05
CA TRP A 246 26.00 -6.46 -47.44
C TRP A 246 27.38 -7.09 -47.61
N ARG A 247 27.74 -8.08 -46.78
CA ARG A 247 29.01 -8.83 -46.89
C ARG A 247 29.08 -9.81 -48.07
N ARG A 248 27.95 -10.08 -48.74
CA ARG A 248 27.88 -10.99 -49.90
C ARG A 248 27.95 -10.25 -51.25
N ARG A 249 28.02 -8.93 -51.24
CA ARG A 249 28.33 -8.09 -52.40
C ARG A 249 29.80 -7.67 -52.34
#